data_AF-A0A418ARG4-F1
#
_entry.id   AF-A0A418ARG4-F1
#
_cell.length_a   1.000
_cell.length_b   1.000
_cell.length_c   1.000
_cell.angle_alpha   90.00
_cell.angle_beta   90.00
_cell.angle_gamma   90.00
#
_symmetry.space_group_name_H-M   'P 1'
#
loop_
_entity.id
_entity.type
_entity.pdbx_description
1 polymer ?
#
loop_
_entity_poly.entity_id
_entity_poly.type
_entity_poly.pdbx_seq_one_letter_code
_entity_poly.pdbx_strand_id
1 'polypeptide(L)'
;MEAILKAVQDDLGGRGIRHLLDAQRDAASLWAAATGLLKLPADSHVAILTGFPCVQHATPPTETDGIAGTFALAHSLLARGCNVHILTDDVNASVFQVCIDHWNVLHPTTRERLFLHTYPRGPVVPQDVEYMAGLIQHWIAIERPGAAADGGFYLQH
;
A
#
# COMPACT_ATOMS: atom_id res chain seq x y z
N MET A 1 18.47 -10.79 5.70
CA MET A 1 18.10 -9.59 4.91
C MET A 1 18.50 -9.75 3.45
N GLU A 2 19.76 -10.11 3.17
CA GLU A 2 20.25 -10.31 1.78
C GLU A 2 19.42 -11.28 0.93
N ALA A 3 19.02 -12.44 1.49
CA ALA A 3 18.20 -13.41 0.76
C ALA A 3 16.81 -12.85 0.38
N ILE A 4 16.21 -12.04 1.26
CA ILE A 4 14.92 -11.37 1.00
C ILE A 4 15.12 -10.32 -0.09
N LEU A 5 16.16 -9.49 0.04
CA LEU A 5 16.46 -8.44 -0.92
C LEU A 5 16.68 -9.01 -2.33
N LYS A 6 17.45 -10.10 -2.43
CA LYS A 6 17.68 -10.81 -3.69
C LYS A 6 16.38 -11.33 -4.32
N ALA A 7 15.43 -11.80 -3.51
CA ALA A 7 14.15 -12.31 -4.02
C ALA A 7 13.24 -11.19 -4.53
N VAL A 8 13.16 -10.05 -3.83
CA VAL A 8 12.27 -8.94 -4.23
C VAL A 8 12.85 -8.05 -5.32
N GLN A 9 14.16 -8.12 -5.56
CA GLN A 9 14.87 -7.37 -6.60
C GLN A 9 15.06 -8.17 -7.91
N ASP A 10 14.49 -9.36 -8.02
CA ASP A 10 14.61 -10.15 -9.24
C ASP A 10 13.90 -9.44 -10.39
N ASP A 11 14.67 -9.07 -11.42
CA ASP A 11 14.18 -8.38 -12.62
C ASP A 11 13.59 -9.38 -13.60
N LEU A 12 12.49 -10.02 -13.16
CA LEU A 12 11.73 -10.94 -13.99
C LEU A 12 11.28 -10.24 -15.26
N GLY A 13 11.63 -10.82 -16.41
CA GLY A 13 11.29 -10.29 -17.72
C GLY A 13 12.18 -9.14 -18.23
N GLY A 14 13.20 -8.71 -17.46
CA GLY A 14 14.11 -7.64 -17.89
C GLY A 14 13.42 -6.28 -18.02
N ARG A 15 12.57 -5.94 -17.05
CA ARG A 15 11.76 -4.71 -16.97
C ARG A 15 12.60 -3.45 -16.74
N GLY A 16 13.92 -3.61 -16.64
CA GLY A 16 14.85 -2.50 -16.63
C GLY A 16 15.05 -1.89 -15.26
N ILE A 17 14.51 -2.47 -14.18
CA ILE A 17 14.65 -1.89 -12.83
C ILE A 17 16.09 -1.98 -12.27
N ARG A 18 16.96 -2.81 -12.87
CA ARG A 18 18.33 -3.06 -12.37
C ARG A 18 19.16 -1.80 -12.16
N HIS A 19 19.01 -0.80 -13.02
CA HIS A 19 19.76 0.46 -12.89
C HIS A 19 19.28 1.34 -11.73
N LEU A 20 18.08 1.07 -11.20
CA LEU A 20 17.53 1.74 -10.03
C LEU A 20 18.00 1.09 -8.73
N LEU A 21 18.48 -0.16 -8.77
CA LEU A 21 18.86 -0.92 -7.58
C LEU A 21 20.24 -0.51 -7.07
N ASP A 22 20.36 -0.39 -5.74
CA ASP A 22 21.63 -0.18 -5.05
C ASP A 22 21.67 -1.09 -3.82
N ALA A 23 22.62 -2.04 -3.81
CA ALA A 23 22.66 -3.08 -2.78
C ALA A 23 22.78 -2.54 -1.35
N GLN A 24 23.55 -1.46 -1.14
CA GLN A 24 23.76 -0.91 0.21
C GLN A 24 22.57 -0.06 0.66
N ARG A 25 22.13 0.86 -0.20
CA ARG A 25 20.98 1.72 0.04
C ARG A 25 19.71 0.90 0.24
N ASP A 26 19.48 -0.11 -0.59
CA ASP A 26 18.23 -0.88 -0.58
C ASP A 26 18.20 -1.84 0.62
N ALA A 27 19.34 -2.44 0.99
CA ALA A 27 19.43 -3.22 2.23
C ALA A 27 19.15 -2.37 3.47
N ALA A 28 19.75 -1.17 3.54
CA ALA A 28 19.53 -0.23 4.63
C ALA A 28 18.07 0.26 4.68
N SER A 29 17.48 0.56 3.52
CA SER A 29 16.10 1.04 3.41
C SER A 29 15.09 -0.03 3.78
N LEU A 30 15.27 -1.27 3.30
CA LEU A 30 14.42 -2.40 3.66
C LEU A 30 14.50 -2.71 5.15
N TRP A 31 15.71 -2.67 5.73
CA TRP A 31 15.90 -2.84 7.17
C TRP A 31 15.22 -1.72 7.97
N ALA A 32 15.41 -0.47 7.59
CA ALA A 32 14.79 0.67 8.24
C ALA A 32 13.25 0.61 8.18
N ALA A 33 12.69 0.28 7.02
CA ALA A 33 11.24 0.11 6.85
C ALA A 33 10.70 -1.03 7.74
N ALA A 34 11.29 -2.23 7.65
CA ALA A 34 10.85 -3.38 8.42
C ALA A 34 10.96 -3.13 9.94
N THR A 35 12.08 -2.56 10.40
CA THR A 35 12.27 -2.27 11.83
C THR A 35 11.42 -1.13 12.34
N GLY A 36 11.09 -0.13 11.50
CA GLY A 36 10.13 0.93 11.83
C GLY A 36 8.76 0.35 12.15
N LEU A 37 8.25 -0.54 11.29
CA LEU A 37 6.97 -1.22 11.50
C LEU A 37 6.99 -2.14 12.73
N LEU A 38 8.10 -2.85 12.98
CA LEU A 38 8.26 -3.73 14.14
C LEU A 38 8.35 -2.98 15.48
N LYS A 39 8.62 -1.67 15.47
CA LYS A 39 8.68 -0.83 16.68
C LYS A 39 7.36 -0.13 16.99
N LEU A 40 6.36 -0.22 16.11
CA LEU A 40 5.05 0.37 16.36
C LEU A 40 4.41 -0.29 17.59
N PRO A 41 3.93 0.52 18.55
CA PRO A 41 3.09 0.04 19.66
C PRO A 41 1.81 -0.63 19.15
N ALA A 42 1.21 -1.47 20.00
CA ALA A 42 -0.17 -1.89 19.79
C ALA A 42 -1.10 -0.66 19.70
N ASP A 43 -2.21 -0.82 18.98
CA ASP A 43 -3.20 0.22 18.68
C ASP A 43 -2.69 1.40 17.82
N SER A 44 -1.45 1.34 17.31
CA SER A 44 -0.99 2.31 16.30
C SER A 44 -1.81 2.23 15.02
N HIS A 45 -2.12 3.37 14.43
CA HIS A 45 -2.82 3.52 13.16
C HIS A 45 -1.81 3.68 12.01
N VAL A 46 -1.92 2.79 11.02
CA VAL A 46 -1.05 2.72 9.85
C VAL A 46 -1.88 2.88 8.58
N ALA A 47 -1.48 3.80 7.71
CA ALA A 47 -2.09 3.98 6.40
C ALA A 47 -1.31 3.24 5.32
N ILE A 48 -2.02 2.48 4.49
CA ILE A 48 -1.51 1.88 3.26
C ILE A 48 -2.23 2.57 2.10
N LEU A 49 -1.53 3.43 1.37
CA LEU A 49 -2.01 4.02 0.12
C LEU A 49 -1.72 3.05 -1.02
N THR A 50 -2.75 2.64 -1.75
CA THR A 50 -2.59 1.66 -2.82
C THR A 50 -3.68 1.80 -3.89
N GLY A 51 -3.48 1.11 -5.00
CA GLY A 51 -4.37 1.11 -6.14
C GLY A 51 -3.79 1.91 -7.30
N PHE A 52 -3.74 1.25 -8.45
CA PHE A 52 -3.28 1.81 -9.71
C PHE A 52 -4.39 1.63 -10.76
N PRO A 53 -5.12 2.70 -11.11
CA PRO A 53 -6.20 2.62 -12.11
C PRO A 53 -5.66 2.73 -13.54
N CYS A 54 -4.76 1.82 -13.95
CA CYS A 54 -4.10 1.85 -15.26
C CYS A 54 -4.75 0.95 -16.32
N VAL A 55 -5.62 0.00 -15.92
CA VAL A 55 -6.16 -1.01 -16.83
C VAL A 55 -7.41 -0.46 -17.53
N GLN A 56 -7.21 0.41 -18.52
CA GLN A 56 -8.27 1.17 -19.19
C GLN A 56 -9.38 0.31 -19.84
N HIS A 57 -9.12 -0.97 -20.10
CA HIS A 57 -10.07 -1.89 -20.72
C HIS A 57 -10.68 -2.92 -19.74
N ALA A 58 -10.36 -2.85 -18.45
CA ALA A 58 -10.96 -3.71 -17.43
C ALA A 58 -12.06 -2.97 -16.66
N THR A 59 -13.01 -3.74 -16.11
CA THR A 59 -14.01 -3.24 -15.17
C THR A 59 -14.02 -4.13 -13.94
N PRO A 60 -13.59 -3.61 -12.77
CA PRO A 60 -13.02 -2.28 -12.55
C PRO A 60 -11.63 -2.11 -13.21
N PRO A 61 -11.20 -0.89 -13.56
CA PRO A 61 -9.94 -0.61 -14.25
C PRO A 61 -8.72 -0.68 -13.31
N THR A 62 -8.73 -1.64 -12.37
CA THR A 62 -7.77 -1.77 -11.28
C THR A 62 -6.69 -2.77 -11.64
N GLU A 63 -5.44 -2.37 -11.49
CA GLU A 63 -4.31 -3.28 -11.54
C GLU A 63 -4.31 -4.21 -10.32
N THR A 64 -3.90 -5.46 -10.50
CA THR A 64 -3.82 -6.43 -9.40
C THR A 64 -2.56 -6.29 -8.56
N ASP A 65 -1.52 -5.65 -9.11
CA ASP A 65 -0.29 -5.38 -8.38
C ASP A 65 -0.56 -4.42 -7.21
N GLY A 66 0.15 -4.63 -6.11
CA GLY A 66 -0.06 -3.95 -4.84
C GLY A 66 -1.17 -4.51 -3.94
N ILE A 67 -2.21 -5.18 -4.47
CA ILE A 67 -3.27 -5.77 -3.64
C ILE A 67 -2.70 -6.84 -2.71
N ALA A 68 -1.97 -7.81 -3.26
CA ALA A 68 -1.38 -8.89 -2.47
C ALA A 68 -0.39 -8.36 -1.41
N GLY A 69 0.45 -7.38 -1.78
CA GLY A 69 1.37 -6.72 -0.86
C GLY A 69 0.64 -5.99 0.28
N THR A 70 -0.46 -5.31 -0.05
CA THR A 70 -1.31 -4.62 0.92
C THR A 70 -1.86 -5.58 1.97
N PHE A 71 -2.46 -6.70 1.56
CA PHE A 71 -3.05 -7.65 2.51
C PHE A 71 -2.00 -8.46 3.28
N ALA A 72 -0.84 -8.76 2.69
CA ALA A 72 0.27 -9.40 3.40
C ALA A 72 0.81 -8.49 4.51
N LEU A 73 0.93 -7.19 4.24
CA LEU A 73 1.37 -6.21 5.22
C LEU A 73 0.29 -5.95 6.29
N ALA A 74 -0.97 -5.81 5.86
CA ALA A 74 -2.10 -5.66 6.76
C ALA A 74 -2.18 -6.84 7.75
N HIS A 75 -2.00 -8.08 7.28
CA HIS A 75 -1.93 -9.26 8.15
C HIS A 75 -0.94 -9.08 9.29
N SER A 76 0.29 -8.69 8.94
CA SER A 76 1.40 -8.58 9.88
C SER A 76 1.18 -7.47 10.90
N LEU A 77 0.58 -6.35 10.48
CA LEU A 77 0.25 -5.22 11.35
C LEU A 77 -0.94 -5.54 12.27
N LEU A 78 -1.99 -6.15 11.73
CA LEU A 78 -3.18 -6.56 12.50
C LEU A 78 -2.81 -7.62 13.56
N ALA A 79 -1.94 -8.58 13.23
CA ALA A 79 -1.44 -9.57 14.19
C ALA A 79 -0.67 -8.96 15.37
N ARG A 80 -0.14 -7.74 15.20
CA ARG A 80 0.52 -6.96 16.25
C ARG A 80 -0.44 -6.02 16.99
N GLY A 81 -1.73 -6.07 16.68
CA GLY A 81 -2.74 -5.20 17.27
C GLY A 81 -2.72 -3.77 16.73
N CYS A 82 -2.13 -3.51 15.56
CA CYS A 82 -2.25 -2.21 14.91
C CYS A 82 -3.62 -2.07 14.22
N ASN A 83 -4.01 -0.83 13.97
CA ASN A 83 -5.15 -0.44 13.15
C ASN A 83 -4.64 -0.13 11.73
N VAL A 84 -5.21 -0.78 10.71
CA VAL A 84 -4.79 -0.63 9.32
C VAL A 84 -5.86 0.09 8.53
N HIS A 85 -5.46 1.19 7.90
CA HIS A 85 -6.29 2.02 7.03
C HIS A 85 -5.81 1.82 5.59
N ILE A 86 -6.63 1.19 4.75
CA ILE A 86 -6.38 1.12 3.31
C ILE A 86 -6.98 2.38 2.69
N LEU A 87 -6.15 3.17 2.02
CA LEU A 87 -6.56 4.39 1.32
C LEU A 87 -6.39 4.15 -0.19
N THR A 88 -7.48 4.32 -0.95
CA THR A 88 -7.46 4.11 -2.40
C THR A 88 -8.39 5.09 -3.13
N ASP A 89 -8.28 5.17 -4.45
CA ASP A 89 -9.20 5.94 -5.29
C ASP A 89 -10.55 5.19 -5.41
N ASP A 90 -11.68 5.91 -5.48
CA ASP A 90 -13.05 5.36 -5.55
C ASP A 90 -13.23 4.28 -6.62
N VAL A 91 -12.50 4.41 -7.72
CA VAL A 91 -12.53 3.45 -8.83
C VAL A 91 -12.07 2.05 -8.42
N ASN A 92 -11.25 1.92 -7.37
CA ASN A 92 -10.77 0.65 -6.84
C ASN A 92 -11.64 0.13 -5.67
N ALA A 93 -12.64 0.91 -5.22
CA ALA A 93 -13.39 0.64 -3.99
C ALA A 93 -14.02 -0.75 -3.98
N SER A 94 -14.65 -1.15 -5.09
CA SER A 94 -15.34 -2.45 -5.19
C SER A 94 -14.38 -3.63 -5.09
N VAL A 95 -13.17 -3.52 -5.65
CA VAL A 95 -12.13 -4.55 -5.56
C VAL A 95 -11.68 -4.72 -4.11
N PHE A 96 -11.28 -3.61 -3.48
CA PHE A 96 -10.80 -3.66 -2.10
C PHE A 96 -11.89 -4.09 -1.13
N GLN A 97 -13.14 -3.68 -1.34
CA GLN A 97 -14.26 -4.13 -0.50
C GLN A 97 -14.43 -5.64 -0.56
N VAL A 98 -14.42 -6.25 -1.76
CA VAL A 98 -14.50 -7.72 -1.88
C VAL A 98 -13.32 -8.41 -1.20
N CYS A 99 -12.11 -7.88 -1.35
CA CYS A 99 -10.94 -8.43 -0.68
C CYS A 99 -11.05 -8.33 0.85
N ILE A 100 -11.55 -7.21 1.39
CA ILE A 100 -11.77 -7.01 2.83
C ILE A 100 -12.88 -7.92 3.34
N ASP A 101 -13.97 -8.09 2.60
CA ASP A 101 -15.07 -8.99 2.98
C ASP A 101 -14.56 -10.43 3.06
N HIS A 102 -13.79 -10.87 2.08
CA HIS A 102 -13.15 -12.18 2.10
C HIS A 102 -12.15 -12.31 3.25
N TRP A 103 -11.33 -11.28 3.48
CA TRP A 103 -10.39 -11.22 4.59
C TRP A 103 -11.08 -11.40 5.94
N ASN A 104 -12.19 -10.71 6.15
CA ASN A 104 -12.94 -10.71 7.40
C ASN A 104 -13.61 -12.05 7.70
N VAL A 105 -13.93 -12.84 6.67
CA VAL A 105 -14.38 -14.23 6.83
C VAL A 105 -13.25 -15.10 7.37
N LEU A 106 -12.02 -14.90 6.89
CA LEU A 106 -10.85 -15.68 7.29
C LEU A 106 -10.26 -15.22 8.64
N HIS A 107 -10.39 -13.93 8.96
CA HIS A 107 -9.77 -13.31 10.14
C HIS A 107 -10.79 -12.48 10.94
N PRO A 108 -11.83 -13.10 11.51
CA PRO A 108 -12.93 -12.37 12.15
C PRO A 108 -12.49 -11.53 13.36
N THR A 109 -11.40 -11.92 14.04
CA THR A 109 -10.89 -11.24 15.24
C THR A 109 -10.20 -9.91 14.96
N THR A 110 -9.81 -9.64 13.70
CA THR A 110 -9.09 -8.41 13.31
C THR A 110 -9.95 -7.47 12.47
N ARG A 111 -11.21 -7.84 12.20
CA ARG A 111 -12.15 -7.07 11.37
C ARG A 111 -12.33 -5.62 11.84
N GLU A 112 -12.42 -5.39 13.14
CA GLU A 112 -12.64 -4.06 13.72
C GLU A 112 -11.41 -3.13 13.61
N ARG A 113 -10.29 -3.65 13.13
CA ARG A 113 -9.01 -2.94 13.01
C ARG A 113 -8.60 -2.72 11.54
N LEU A 114 -9.45 -3.10 10.57
CA LEU A 114 -9.19 -2.93 9.15
C LEU A 114 -10.25 -2.00 8.54
N PHE A 115 -9.80 -0.88 7.99
CA PHE A 115 -10.67 0.18 7.49
C PHE A 115 -10.38 0.48 6.01
N LEU A 116 -11.42 0.67 5.21
CA LEU A 116 -11.32 1.14 3.83
C LEU A 116 -11.73 2.61 3.75
N HIS A 117 -10.86 3.42 3.15
CA HIS A 117 -11.09 4.83 2.87
C HIS A 117 -10.92 5.04 1.38
N THR A 118 -11.95 5.58 0.72
CA THR A 118 -11.93 5.82 -0.72
C THR A 118 -12.05 7.30 -1.00
N TYR A 119 -11.34 7.75 -2.03
CA TYR A 119 -11.29 9.15 -2.39
C TYR A 119 -11.76 9.35 -3.83
N PRO A 120 -12.66 10.31 -4.08
CA PRO A 120 -13.11 10.61 -5.43
C PRO A 120 -11.96 11.24 -6.23
N ARG A 121 -12.09 11.17 -7.56
CA ARG A 121 -11.17 11.86 -8.45
C ARG A 121 -11.17 13.36 -8.14
N GLY A 122 -9.98 13.90 -7.89
CA GLY A 122 -9.79 15.33 -7.66
C GLY A 122 -9.02 15.60 -6.36
N PRO A 123 -8.94 16.86 -5.93
CA PRO A 123 -8.33 17.19 -4.65
C PRO A 123 -9.14 16.60 -3.49
N VAL A 124 -8.44 15.98 -2.55
CA VAL A 124 -9.02 15.55 -1.28
C VAL A 124 -9.33 16.80 -0.44
N VAL A 125 -10.47 16.80 0.26
CA VAL A 125 -10.85 17.93 1.11
C VAL A 125 -9.85 18.09 2.26
N PRO A 126 -9.41 19.31 2.60
CA PRO A 126 -8.38 19.53 3.62
C PRO A 126 -8.69 18.89 4.97
N GLN A 127 -9.96 18.88 5.38
CA GLN A 127 -10.41 18.31 6.65
C GLN A 127 -10.13 16.81 6.77
N ASP A 128 -10.32 16.04 5.68
CA ASP A 128 -10.04 14.61 5.67
C ASP A 128 -8.54 14.34 5.74
N VAL A 129 -7.75 15.15 5.03
CA VAL A 129 -6.28 15.08 5.08
C VAL A 129 -5.78 15.39 6.48
N GLU A 130 -6.29 16.45 7.11
CA GLU A 130 -5.93 16.86 8.48
C GLU A 130 -6.31 15.80 9.50
N TYR A 131 -7.51 15.24 9.38
CA TYR A 131 -7.97 14.13 10.24
C TYR A 131 -7.04 12.92 10.14
N MET A 132 -6.77 12.47 8.90
CA MET A 132 -5.89 11.32 8.69
C MET A 132 -4.45 11.62 9.12
N ALA A 133 -3.94 12.82 8.88
CA ALA A 133 -2.61 13.24 9.34
C ALA A 133 -2.49 13.27 10.86
N GLY A 134 -3.55 13.64 11.58
CA GLY A 134 -3.60 13.59 13.04
C GLY A 134 -3.71 12.19 13.61
N LEU A 135 -4.37 11.28 12.86
CA LEU A 135 -4.62 9.91 13.30
C LEU A 135 -3.47 8.95 12.99
N ILE A 136 -2.85 9.04 11.80
CA ILE A 136 -1.93 8.03 11.27
C ILE A 136 -0.49 8.28 11.76
N GLN A 137 0.13 7.26 12.37
CA GLN A 137 1.53 7.32 12.79
C GLN A 137 2.51 6.88 11.69
N HIS A 138 2.05 6.08 10.73
CA HIS A 138 2.91 5.55 9.68
C HIS A 138 2.20 5.43 8.34
N TRP A 139 2.85 5.90 7.28
CA TRP A 139 2.32 5.96 5.92
C TRP A 139 3.14 5.08 5.00
N ILE A 140 2.46 4.23 4.24
CA ILE A 140 3.08 3.25 3.34
C ILE A 140 2.40 3.35 1.99
N ALA A 141 3.18 3.55 0.94
CA ALA A 141 2.67 3.49 -0.43
C ALA A 141 3.03 2.13 -1.05
N ILE A 142 2.04 1.44 -1.61
CA ILE A 142 2.22 0.19 -2.35
C ILE A 142 1.50 0.33 -3.69
N GLU A 143 2.26 0.37 -4.78
CA GLU A 143 1.73 0.52 -6.15
C GLU A 143 0.75 1.69 -6.26
N ARG A 144 1.19 2.84 -5.75
CA ARG A 144 0.44 4.11 -5.82
C ARG A 144 1.12 5.03 -6.84
N PRO A 145 0.41 5.50 -7.88
CA PRO A 145 0.91 6.52 -8.79
C PRO A 145 1.43 7.76 -8.04
N GLY A 146 2.67 8.15 -8.35
CA GLY A 146 3.27 9.40 -7.90
C GLY A 146 3.23 10.45 -9.01
N ALA A 147 3.07 11.72 -8.64
CA ALA A 147 3.15 12.81 -9.61
C ALA A 147 4.58 12.97 -10.14
N ALA A 148 4.71 13.15 -11.45
CA ALA A 148 5.98 13.50 -12.09
C ALA A 148 6.31 14.99 -11.87
N ALA A 149 7.47 15.44 -12.37
CA ALA A 149 7.96 16.81 -12.18
C ALA A 149 7.01 17.90 -12.73
N ASP A 150 6.14 17.56 -13.68
CA ASP A 150 5.13 18.43 -14.27
C ASP A 150 3.76 18.34 -13.55
N GLY A 151 3.66 17.54 -12.49
CA GLY A 151 2.43 17.26 -11.76
C GLY A 151 1.51 16.22 -12.42
N GLY A 152 1.91 15.65 -13.56
CA GLY A 152 1.17 14.61 -14.27
C GLY A 152 1.37 13.21 -13.68
N PHE A 153 0.48 12.28 -14.05
CA PHE A 153 0.57 10.86 -13.68
C PHE A 153 0.64 10.03 -14.96
N TYR A 154 1.65 9.15 -15.04
CA TYR A 154 2.01 8.44 -16.26
C TYR A 154 2.07 6.94 -16.04
N LEU A 155 1.77 6.18 -17.09
CA LEU A 155 2.00 4.73 -17.13
C LEU A 155 3.43 4.46 -17.64
N GLN A 156 4.03 3.37 -17.20
CA GLN A 156 5.22 2.86 -17.89
C GLN A 156 4.79 2.25 -19.23
N HIS A 157 5.52 2.58 -20.30
CA HIS A 157 5.33 2.07 -21.65
C HIS A 157 6.45 1.10 -22.03
#